data_AF-A0A7R9U9X4-F1
#
_entry.id   AF-A0A7R9U9X4-F1
#
_cell.length_a   1.000
_cell.length_b   1.000
_cell.length_c   1.000
_cell.angle_alpha   90.00
_cell.angle_beta   90.00
_cell.angle_gamma   90.00
#
_symmetry.space_group_name_H-M   'P 1'
#
loop_
_entity.id
_entity.type
_entity.pdbx_description
1 polymer ?
#
loop_
_entity_poly.entity_id
_entity_poly.type
_entity_poly.pdbx_seq_one_letter_code
_entity_poly.pdbx_strand_id
1 'polypeptide(L)'
;RARGGGMLKQVSVPFRIGAQLSRSLPQERCRGNCDRSSGKCSCFNDYEGEACNRKRCPNDCSGHGRCLSMLELAYTTEALPLQASTTSYAGAERSTTWDQSMIFGCVCDSSWPVGLASGQRQEPEWFGPDC
;
A
#
# COMPACT_ATOMS: atom_id res chain seq x y z
N ARG A 1 -21.93 -45.24 -0.17
CA ARG A 1 -21.75 -45.18 -1.64
C ARG A 1 -21.55 -43.70 -2.01
N ALA A 2 -20.48 -43.39 -2.72
CA ALA A 2 -19.80 -42.10 -2.77
C ALA A 2 -20.64 -40.89 -3.26
N ARG A 3 -20.43 -39.71 -2.66
CA ARG A 3 -20.67 -38.41 -3.30
C ARG A 3 -19.30 -37.85 -3.71
N GLY A 4 -19.12 -37.65 -5.01
CA GLY A 4 -17.86 -37.23 -5.61
C GLY A 4 -17.45 -35.83 -5.17
N GLY A 5 -16.24 -35.73 -4.60
CA GLY A 5 -15.55 -34.46 -4.38
C GLY A 5 -14.97 -33.96 -5.70
N GLY A 6 -15.45 -32.80 -6.16
CA GLY A 6 -14.85 -32.06 -7.26
C GLY A 6 -13.50 -31.49 -6.83
N MET A 7 -12.43 -32.13 -7.26
CA MET A 7 -11.06 -31.69 -7.06
C MET A 7 -10.82 -30.44 -7.92
N LEU A 8 -10.78 -29.26 -7.29
CA LEU A 8 -10.31 -28.03 -7.92
C LEU A 8 -8.88 -28.29 -8.40
N LYS A 9 -8.70 -28.47 -9.71
CA LYS A 9 -7.36 -28.50 -10.31
C LYS A 9 -6.74 -27.13 -10.07
N GLN A 10 -5.71 -27.08 -9.23
CA GLN A 10 -4.78 -25.96 -9.23
C GLN A 10 -4.23 -25.85 -10.65
N VAL A 11 -4.65 -24.82 -11.37
CA VAL A 11 -3.97 -24.41 -12.59
C VAL A 11 -2.66 -23.82 -12.10
N SER A 12 -1.62 -24.65 -12.08
CA SER A 12 -0.24 -24.21 -11.86
C SER A 12 0.14 -23.31 -13.02
N VAL A 13 -0.19 -22.02 -12.93
CA VAL A 13 0.46 -20.99 -13.74
C VAL A 13 1.93 -21.05 -13.38
N PRO A 14 2.84 -21.27 -14.35
CA PRO A 14 4.26 -21.18 -14.05
C PRO A 14 4.53 -19.74 -13.65
N PHE A 15 4.66 -19.50 -12.33
CA PHE A 15 5.31 -18.32 -11.81
C PHE A 15 6.74 -18.44 -12.32
N ARG A 16 7.00 -17.86 -13.50
CA ARG A 16 8.36 -17.58 -13.92
C ARG A 16 8.85 -16.62 -12.84
N ILE A 17 9.58 -17.16 -11.87
CA ILE A 17 10.52 -16.41 -11.05
C ILE A 17 11.50 -15.85 -12.09
N GLY A 18 11.12 -14.72 -12.66
CA GLY A 18 11.98 -13.95 -13.53
C GLY A 18 13.18 -13.64 -12.66
N ALA A 19 14.34 -14.16 -13.07
CA ALA A 19 15.61 -13.67 -12.59
C ALA A 19 15.49 -12.15 -12.51
N GLN A 20 15.69 -11.59 -11.31
CA GLN A 20 15.88 -10.16 -11.13
C GLN A 20 17.16 -9.83 -11.90
N LEU A 21 17.02 -9.61 -13.20
CA LEU A 21 17.97 -8.86 -13.98
C LEU A 21 18.12 -7.57 -13.20
N SER A 22 19.31 -7.37 -12.63
CA SER A 22 19.78 -6.10 -12.09
C SER A 22 19.74 -5.08 -13.23
N ARG A 23 18.53 -4.62 -13.57
CA ARG A 23 18.32 -3.50 -14.45
C ARG A 23 18.78 -2.32 -13.62
N SER A 24 19.97 -1.83 -13.92
CA SER A 24 20.47 -0.53 -13.49
C SER A 24 19.29 0.43 -13.43
N LEU A 25 18.89 0.81 -12.22
CA LEU A 25 17.74 1.68 -12.03
C LEU A 25 17.98 2.95 -12.85
N PRO A 26 17.06 3.34 -13.75
CA PRO A 26 17.20 4.58 -14.48
C PRO A 26 17.32 5.72 -13.47
N GLN A 27 18.39 6.51 -13.55
CA GLN A 27 18.69 7.59 -12.60
C GLN A 27 17.49 8.53 -12.40
N GLU A 28 16.72 8.76 -13.47
CA GLU A 28 15.49 9.54 -13.50
C GLU A 28 14.41 9.11 -12.49
N ARG A 29 14.47 7.88 -11.97
CA ARG A 29 13.49 7.33 -11.02
C ARG A 29 13.97 7.37 -9.57
N CYS A 30 15.25 7.64 -9.34
CA CYS A 30 15.84 7.64 -8.02
C CYS A 30 15.43 8.90 -7.23
N ARG A 31 14.68 8.70 -6.15
CA ARG A 31 14.34 9.75 -5.17
C ARG A 31 15.31 9.71 -3.99
N GLY A 32 16.57 10.01 -4.30
CA GLY A 32 17.68 9.89 -3.35
C GLY A 32 19.04 10.17 -3.99
N ASN A 33 20.11 9.80 -3.29
CA ASN A 33 21.47 9.86 -3.84
C ASN A 33 21.73 8.61 -4.71
N CYS A 34 21.88 8.80 -6.02
CA CYS A 34 22.10 7.73 -6.98
C CYS A 34 23.60 7.47 -7.17
N ASP A 35 24.08 6.28 -6.79
CA ASP A 35 25.42 5.82 -7.14
C ASP A 35 25.39 5.27 -8.58
N ARG A 36 26.01 6.00 -9.51
CA ARG A 36 26.08 5.64 -10.93
C ARG A 36 26.96 4.41 -11.19
N SER A 37 27.93 4.12 -10.31
CA SER A 37 28.84 3.00 -10.48
C SER A 37 28.19 1.67 -10.12
N SER A 38 27.33 1.66 -9.11
CA SER A 38 26.62 0.47 -8.65
C SER A 38 25.18 0.37 -9.15
N GLY A 39 24.61 1.46 -9.69
CA GLY A 39 23.20 1.56 -10.07
C GLY A 39 22.24 1.51 -8.88
N LYS A 40 22.70 1.84 -7.67
CA LYS A 40 21.88 1.82 -6.44
C LYS A 40 21.40 3.23 -6.07
N CYS A 41 20.19 3.33 -5.53
CA CYS A 41 19.62 4.56 -5.02
C CYS A 41 19.61 4.54 -3.49
N SER A 42 20.28 5.49 -2.84
CA SER A 42 20.21 5.69 -1.38
C SER A 42 19.13 6.72 -1.08
N CYS A 43 18.04 6.29 -0.45
CA CYS A 43 16.83 7.11 -0.30
C CYS A 43 17.03 8.32 0.61
N PHE A 44 16.34 9.42 0.26
CA PHE A 44 16.10 10.49 1.23
C PHE A 44 15.10 10.05 2.30
N ASN A 45 15.01 10.81 3.38
CA ASN A 45 14.09 10.52 4.48
C ASN A 45 12.65 10.34 3.96
N ASP A 46 11.96 9.37 4.56
CA ASP A 46 10.59 8.97 4.22
C ASP A 46 10.41 8.39 2.81
N TYR A 47 11.48 8.01 2.11
CA TYR A 47 11.39 7.26 0.87
C TYR A 47 12.04 5.87 0.99
N GLU A 48 11.49 4.90 0.26
CA GLU A 48 11.96 3.52 0.27
C GLU A 48 11.70 2.81 -1.06
N GLY A 49 12.19 1.57 -1.16
CA GLY A 49 12.20 0.78 -2.38
C GLY A 49 13.49 0.93 -3.17
N GLU A 50 13.66 0.12 -4.21
CA GLU A 50 14.90 0.02 -4.98
C GLU A 50 15.32 1.39 -5.56
N ALA A 51 14.35 2.16 -6.05
CA ALA A 51 14.51 3.51 -6.59
C ALA A 51 14.00 4.62 -5.65
N CYS A 52 13.70 4.30 -4.39
CA CYS A 52 13.10 5.27 -3.46
C CYS A 52 11.78 5.84 -3.99
N ASN A 53 11.05 5.01 -4.74
CA ASN A 53 9.84 5.41 -5.45
C ASN A 53 8.58 5.31 -4.58
N ARG A 54 8.69 4.78 -3.37
CA ARG A 54 7.60 4.70 -2.39
C ARG A 54 7.83 5.70 -1.28
N LYS A 55 6.79 6.46 -0.92
CA LYS A 55 6.76 7.25 0.32
C LYS A 55 6.48 6.30 1.48
N ARG A 56 7.27 6.38 2.54
CA ARG A 56 7.03 5.65 3.80
C ARG A 56 6.06 6.45 4.66
N CYS A 57 5.27 5.76 5.48
CA CYS A 57 4.47 6.44 6.50
C CYS A 57 5.39 7.08 7.55
N PRO A 58 5.06 8.28 8.06
CA PRO A 58 5.87 8.92 9.08
C PRO A 58 5.88 8.04 10.34
N ASN A 59 7.07 7.87 10.94
CA ASN A 59 7.29 7.06 12.15
C ASN A 59 6.67 5.65 12.12
N ASP A 60 6.41 5.08 10.94
CA ASP A 60 5.70 3.80 10.80
C ASP A 60 4.32 3.80 11.50
N CYS A 61 3.59 4.91 11.38
CA CYS A 61 2.31 5.15 12.07
C CYS A 61 2.42 5.01 13.60
N SER A 62 3.59 5.33 14.17
CA SER A 62 3.90 5.31 15.60
C SER A 62 3.62 3.99 16.33
N GLY A 63 3.41 2.89 15.60
CA GLY A 63 2.94 1.62 16.15
C GLY A 63 1.46 1.59 16.57
N HIS A 64 0.69 2.60 16.16
CA HIS A 64 -0.73 2.82 16.48
C HIS A 64 -1.62 2.83 15.23
N GLY A 65 -1.12 2.26 14.13
CA GLY A 65 -1.88 2.16 12.90
C GLY A 65 -1.21 1.31 11.86
N ARG A 66 -1.86 1.23 10.71
CA ARG A 66 -1.42 0.47 9.54
C ARG A 66 -1.03 1.41 8.41
N CYS A 67 0.19 1.24 7.92
CA CYS A 67 0.67 1.95 6.74
C CYS A 67 0.15 1.27 5.46
N LEU A 68 -0.81 1.90 4.79
CA LEU A 68 -1.50 1.36 3.62
C LEU A 68 -1.24 2.23 2.38
N SER A 69 -1.12 1.60 1.21
CA SER A 69 -0.99 2.33 -0.05
C SER A 69 -2.32 2.96 -0.47
N MET A 70 -2.29 3.91 -1.40
CA MET A 70 -3.52 4.56 -1.87
C MET A 70 -4.51 3.58 -2.52
N LEU A 71 -3.99 2.55 -3.19
CA LEU A 71 -4.77 1.40 -3.67
C LEU A 71 -5.52 0.71 -2.53
N GLU A 72 -4.83 0.40 -1.43
CA GLU A 72 -5.41 -0.31 -0.29
C GLU A 72 -6.41 0.57 0.48
N LEU A 73 -6.08 1.85 0.66
CA LEU A 73 -6.96 2.86 1.27
C LEU A 73 -8.26 3.06 0.47
N ALA A 74 -8.20 2.92 -0.85
CA ALA A 74 -9.39 2.95 -1.70
C ALA A 74 -10.33 1.77 -1.44
N TYR A 75 -9.79 0.61 -1.04
CA TYR A 75 -10.57 -0.58 -0.75
C TYR A 75 -11.01 -0.71 0.70
N THR A 76 -10.39 0.01 1.64
CA THR A 76 -10.74 -0.12 3.05
C THR A 76 -12.11 0.47 3.38
N THR A 77 -12.87 -0.24 4.20
CA THR A 77 -14.15 0.22 4.76
C THR A 77 -13.97 1.04 6.03
N GLU A 78 -12.73 1.19 6.52
CA GLU A 78 -12.38 1.96 7.73
C GLU A 78 -12.67 3.48 7.55
N ALA A 79 -12.81 3.96 6.32
CA ALA A 79 -13.21 5.34 5.99
C ALA A 79 -14.75 5.55 5.88
N LEU A 80 -15.56 4.53 6.20
CA LEU A 80 -17.00 4.69 6.29
C LEU A 80 -17.38 5.65 7.44
N PRO A 81 -18.38 6.52 7.27
CA PRO A 81 -19.49 6.41 6.32
C PRO A 81 -19.45 7.42 5.16
N LEU A 82 -18.31 8.06 4.89
CA LEU A 82 -18.22 9.13 3.89
C LEU A 82 -18.49 8.63 2.45
N GLN A 83 -18.26 7.35 2.17
CA GLN A 83 -18.48 6.74 0.86
C GLN A 83 -18.97 5.29 1.04
N ALA A 84 -20.27 5.05 0.76
CA ALA A 84 -20.88 3.72 0.85
C ALA A 84 -20.49 2.78 -0.30
N SER A 85 -19.86 3.33 -1.35
CA SER A 85 -19.24 2.57 -2.42
C SER A 85 -17.74 2.60 -2.22
N THR A 86 -17.10 1.43 -2.26
CA THR A 86 -15.65 1.28 -2.30
C THR A 86 -15.12 1.99 -3.54
N THR A 87 -14.66 3.23 -3.40
CA THR A 87 -14.12 4.00 -4.52
C THR A 87 -12.79 3.37 -4.91
N SER A 88 -12.75 2.64 -6.02
CA SER A 88 -11.52 2.02 -6.50
C SER A 88 -10.55 3.09 -7.01
N TYR A 89 -9.45 3.30 -6.32
CA TYR A 89 -8.27 3.98 -6.86
C TYR A 89 -7.30 2.92 -7.40
N ALA A 90 -7.77 2.23 -8.44
CA ALA A 90 -7.09 1.09 -9.05
C ALA A 90 -7.11 1.21 -10.58
N GLY A 91 -6.02 0.88 -11.26
CA GLY A 91 -5.99 0.91 -12.73
C GLY A 91 -4.62 0.72 -13.35
N ALA A 92 -4.41 1.34 -14.52
CA ALA A 92 -3.15 1.30 -15.23
C ALA A 92 -2.15 2.27 -14.59
N GLU A 93 -1.14 1.72 -13.91
CA GLU A 93 -0.06 2.49 -13.24
C GLU A 93 0.75 3.40 -14.19
N ARG A 94 0.63 3.21 -15.50
CA ARG A 94 1.35 4.04 -16.48
C ARG A 94 0.53 5.21 -17.01
N SER A 95 -0.73 5.34 -16.61
CA SER A 95 -1.62 6.38 -17.14
C SER A 95 -2.57 6.96 -16.10
N THR A 96 -3.41 6.13 -15.47
CA THR A 96 -4.56 6.62 -14.70
C THR A 96 -4.36 6.61 -13.20
N THR A 97 -3.50 5.73 -12.69
CA THR A 97 -3.35 5.43 -11.25
C THR A 97 -1.87 5.20 -10.92
N TRP A 98 -1.04 6.10 -11.43
CA TRP A 98 0.41 5.95 -11.42
C TRP A 98 1.01 5.91 -10.01
N ASP A 99 0.32 6.47 -9.03
CA ASP A 99 0.70 6.59 -7.62
C ASP A 99 -0.04 5.63 -6.67
N GLN A 100 -0.92 4.77 -7.19
CA GLN A 100 -1.74 3.85 -6.37
C GLN A 100 -0.90 2.97 -5.41
N SER A 101 0.33 2.64 -5.81
CA SER A 101 1.29 1.80 -5.09
C SER A 101 2.53 2.58 -4.63
N MET A 102 2.53 3.91 -4.74
CA MET A 102 3.68 4.76 -4.40
C MET A 102 3.40 5.75 -3.26
N ILE A 103 2.13 6.11 -3.04
CA ILE A 103 1.69 6.97 -1.94
C ILE A 103 1.07 6.10 -0.86
N PHE A 104 1.49 6.34 0.38
CA PHE A 104 1.04 5.62 1.57
C PHE A 104 0.49 6.59 2.60
N GLY A 105 -0.45 6.11 3.40
CA GLY A 105 -1.02 6.83 4.53
C GLY A 105 -1.31 5.88 5.69
N CYS A 106 -1.46 6.44 6.89
CA CYS A 106 -1.79 5.69 8.07
C CYS A 106 -3.31 5.57 8.25
N VAL A 107 -3.78 4.36 8.51
CA VAL A 107 -5.08 4.13 9.16
C VAL A 107 -4.81 3.86 10.63
N CYS A 108 -5.34 4.71 11.50
CA CYS A 108 -5.08 4.63 12.93
C CYS A 108 -6.00 3.63 13.62
N ASP A 109 -5.42 2.87 14.55
CA ASP A 109 -6.14 1.94 15.41
C ASP A 109 -6.99 2.71 16.43
N SER A 110 -8.00 2.03 16.99
CA SER A 110 -8.86 2.62 18.02
C SER A 110 -9.48 1.54 18.86
N SER A 111 -9.45 1.69 20.19
CA SER A 111 -10.14 0.79 21.11
C SER A 111 -11.67 1.00 21.12
N TRP A 112 -12.18 2.06 20.50
CA TRP A 112 -13.61 2.35 20.38
C TRP A 112 -14.09 2.43 18.93
N PRO A 113 -15.40 2.19 18.69
CA PRO A 113 -15.98 2.37 17.37
C PRO A 113 -15.86 3.82 16.90
N VAL A 114 -15.27 4.01 15.73
CA VAL A 114 -15.18 5.29 15.03
C VAL A 114 -16.23 5.33 13.92
N GLY A 115 -16.95 6.44 13.81
CA GLY A 115 -17.96 6.65 12.78
C GLY A 115 -19.02 7.69 13.16
N LEU A 116 -20.04 7.84 12.32
CA LEU A 116 -21.12 8.83 12.51
C LEU A 116 -22.39 8.24 13.13
N ALA A 117 -22.44 6.94 13.41
CA ALA A 117 -23.63 6.32 14.01
C ALA A 117 -23.74 6.68 15.50
N SER A 118 -24.96 6.55 16.05
CA SER A 118 -25.21 6.77 17.47
C SER A 118 -24.31 5.87 18.35
N GLY A 119 -23.64 6.46 19.33
CA GLY A 119 -22.70 5.75 20.21
C GLY A 119 -21.28 5.57 19.66
N GLN A 120 -20.99 6.06 18.45
CA GLN A 120 -19.63 6.09 17.89
C GLN A 120 -18.93 7.44 18.13
N ARG A 121 -17.60 7.44 18.12
CA ARG A 121 -16.80 8.67 18.16
C ARG A 121 -16.40 9.09 16.75
N GLN A 122 -16.35 10.40 16.51
CA GLN A 122 -15.94 10.95 15.21
C GLN A 122 -14.42 11.05 15.05
N GLU A 123 -13.67 10.64 16.09
CA GLU A 123 -12.22 10.66 16.10
C GLU A 123 -11.69 9.32 16.65
N PRO A 124 -10.69 8.72 16.00
CA PRO A 124 -9.94 7.58 16.54
C PRO A 124 -9.20 7.92 17.84
N GLU A 125 -8.70 6.90 18.53
CA GLU A 125 -7.82 7.04 19.70
C GLU A 125 -6.52 7.77 19.38
N TRP A 126 -6.07 7.59 18.15
CA TRP A 126 -4.79 7.99 17.59
C TRP A 126 -5.06 8.84 16.34
N PHE A 127 -4.46 10.02 16.23
CA PHE A 127 -4.86 11.02 15.24
C PHE A 127 -3.66 11.77 14.64
N GLY A 128 -3.82 12.22 13.40
CA GLY A 128 -2.78 12.92 12.66
C GLY A 128 -2.13 12.04 11.59
N PRO A 129 -1.01 12.50 11.00
CA PRO A 129 -0.38 11.80 9.88
C PRO A 129 0.35 10.51 10.28
N ASP A 130 0.61 10.29 11.58
CA ASP A 130 1.33 9.15 12.15
C ASP A 130 0.66 8.50 13.38
N CYS A 131 -0.64 8.74 13.59
CA CYS A 131 -1.53 8.06 14.55
C CYS A 131 -1.29 8.26 16.07
#